data_AF-A0A1M7L524-F1
#
_entry.id   AF-A0A1M7L524-F1
#
_cell.length_a   1.000
_cell.length_b   1.000
_cell.length_c   1.000
_cell.angle_alpha   90.00
_cell.angle_beta   90.00
_cell.angle_gamma   90.00
#
_symmetry.space_group_name_H-M   'P 1'
#
loop_
_entity.id
_entity.type
_entity.pdbx_description
1 polymer ?
#
loop_
_entity_poly.entity_id
_entity_poly.type
_entity_poly.pdbx_seq_one_letter_code
_entity_poly.pdbx_strand_id
1 'polypeptide(L)'
;MINTKVMLNSALFKIMTAVLLLLIMTIPAANASVISYKKEANGLLFTLDKGLMKVAICRDDIIEVKYTIFNDFANKPSLIVNAKWSFPSFKVSEDKNRVTIITAKLKVIINKATNNVSYEDLHGKEIASEDNKSITPATIAGISTYNISTQFNSPKDEAFFGLGSHPTDTGSINYKGRNQDMAIKYMTGAVPVLLSTRGYGLMWDNYSASNFYGGEGNNTKFKYVSESGRQADYYFFYGPGFDQIINLYRTATGKAPMFGKWAFGLFQSQNRYMSQDEILSVKDGYRNNHIPVDVIVQDWYYWDPFPIGSHIMNPSRYPSPKNLLDELHKANIHGMISIWPVFGKGTKDFDTLKKMGGLTSITWDNVVSHTFDTYYDAHNPKARELYWDMARDSLVKRYGWDAWWVDQCEPDNGLLLDERRKADFWTGKGIDYFNTYSLEHSTGI
;
A
#
# COMPACT_ATOMS: atom_id res chain seq x y z
N MET A 1 44.03 -67.31 0.81
CA MET A 1 44.60 -66.09 0.22
C MET A 1 44.28 -64.92 1.14
N ILE A 2 45.30 -64.46 1.86
CA ILE A 2 45.57 -63.10 2.40
C ILE A 2 44.32 -62.30 2.84
N ASN A 3 44.01 -62.22 4.15
CA ASN A 3 44.43 -61.19 5.13
C ASN A 3 43.93 -59.77 4.75
N THR A 4 43.33 -58.90 5.58
CA THR A 4 43.25 -58.74 7.05
C THR A 4 42.38 -57.51 7.38
N LYS A 5 41.86 -57.46 8.63
CA LYS A 5 41.65 -56.30 9.53
C LYS A 5 40.57 -55.24 9.18
N VAL A 6 39.48 -55.13 9.96
CA VAL A 6 39.35 -54.55 11.33
C VAL A 6 39.36 -53.00 11.31
N MET A 7 38.16 -52.44 11.48
CA MET A 7 37.71 -51.51 12.52
C MET A 7 38.57 -50.28 12.90
N LEU A 8 37.84 -49.16 13.11
CA LEU A 8 38.21 -47.87 13.74
C LEU A 8 39.06 -46.89 12.91
N ASN A 9 38.46 -45.76 12.49
CA ASN A 9 38.54 -44.53 13.28
C ASN A 9 37.76 -43.37 12.65
N SER A 10 36.78 -42.91 13.40
CA SER A 10 36.33 -41.52 13.44
C SER A 10 37.50 -40.55 13.58
N ALA A 11 37.37 -39.40 12.92
CA ALA A 11 38.21 -38.19 12.99
C ALA A 11 39.04 -37.93 11.73
N LEU A 12 38.38 -37.45 10.67
CA LEU A 12 38.98 -36.63 9.60
C LEU A 12 37.85 -36.06 8.71
N PHE A 13 36.99 -35.24 9.30
CA PHE A 13 36.13 -34.29 8.57
C PHE A 13 36.19 -32.95 9.31
N LYS A 14 37.37 -32.33 9.24
CA LYS A 14 37.60 -30.93 9.58
C LYS A 14 38.43 -30.34 8.46
N ILE A 15 38.06 -29.11 8.08
CA ILE A 15 38.79 -28.17 7.21
C ILE A 15 38.43 -28.29 5.72
N MET A 16 37.39 -27.54 5.31
CA MET A 16 37.52 -26.58 4.21
C MET A 16 36.30 -25.65 4.19
N THR A 17 36.24 -24.75 5.17
CA THR A 17 35.40 -23.55 5.12
C THR A 17 36.17 -22.51 4.30
N ALA A 18 35.89 -22.40 3.01
CA ALA A 18 36.39 -21.29 2.21
C ALA A 18 35.55 -20.05 2.54
N VAL A 19 36.13 -19.17 3.36
CA VAL A 19 35.60 -17.84 3.67
C VAL A 19 35.73 -16.98 2.43
N LEU A 20 34.63 -16.79 1.70
CA LEU A 20 34.53 -15.72 0.70
C LEU A 20 34.22 -14.43 1.47
N LEU A 21 35.28 -13.70 1.87
CA LEU A 21 35.19 -12.34 2.37
C LEU A 21 34.70 -11.43 1.24
N LEU A 22 33.38 -11.24 1.13
CA LEU A 22 32.85 -10.07 0.44
C LEU A 22 33.27 -8.85 1.27
N LEU A 23 34.22 -8.08 0.75
CA LEU A 23 34.40 -6.68 1.15
C LEU A 23 33.13 -5.92 0.76
N ILE A 24 32.14 -5.92 1.66
CA ILE A 24 31.14 -4.88 1.68
C ILE A 24 31.90 -3.62 2.09
N MET A 25 32.29 -2.80 1.11
CA MET A 25 32.64 -1.42 1.40
C MET A 25 31.40 -0.78 2.03
N THR A 26 31.40 -0.70 3.36
CA THR A 26 30.47 0.16 4.09
C THR A 26 30.82 1.59 3.71
N ILE A 27 30.18 2.11 2.67
CA ILE A 27 30.15 3.56 2.44
C ILE A 27 29.58 4.13 3.74
N PRO A 28 30.32 4.97 4.48
CA PRO A 28 29.79 5.59 5.69
C PRO A 28 28.49 6.28 5.30
N ALA A 29 27.41 6.06 6.06
CA ALA A 29 26.19 6.82 5.90
C ALA A 29 26.58 8.30 5.93
N ALA A 30 26.55 8.92 4.76
CA ALA A 30 26.99 10.29 4.61
C ALA A 30 25.88 11.17 5.16
N ASN A 31 25.97 11.54 6.44
CA ASN A 31 25.19 12.61 7.02
C ASN A 31 25.38 13.85 6.13
N ALA A 32 24.32 14.27 5.44
CA ALA A 32 24.35 15.47 4.61
C ALA A 32 24.14 16.70 5.50
N SER A 33 25.10 17.60 5.51
CA SER A 33 25.05 18.80 6.35
C SER A 33 24.27 19.93 5.66
N VAL A 34 23.59 20.75 6.47
CA VAL A 34 22.85 21.92 6.00
C VAL A 34 23.83 23.06 5.67
N ILE A 35 23.85 23.49 4.41
CA ILE A 35 24.62 24.66 3.97
C ILE A 35 23.80 25.94 4.20
N SER A 36 22.55 25.93 3.77
CA SER A 36 21.65 27.08 3.85
C SER A 36 20.19 26.63 3.77
N TYR A 37 19.27 27.54 4.05
CA TYR A 37 17.84 27.32 3.79
C TYR A 37 17.17 28.58 3.25
N LYS A 38 16.08 28.37 2.53
CA LYS A 38 15.17 29.40 2.03
C LYS A 38 13.82 29.21 2.70
N LYS A 39 13.27 30.29 3.25
CA LYS A 39 11.88 30.31 3.73
C LYS A 39 10.93 30.39 2.54
N GLU A 40 9.99 29.46 2.48
CA GLU A 40 8.90 29.42 1.53
C GLU A 40 7.56 29.67 2.24
N ALA A 41 6.50 29.89 1.47
CA ALA A 41 5.16 30.11 2.04
C ALA A 41 4.69 28.93 2.89
N ASN A 42 5.13 27.70 2.55
CA ASN A 42 4.70 26.48 3.21
C ASN A 42 5.77 25.79 4.04
N GLY A 43 6.89 26.43 4.36
CA GLY A 43 7.94 25.81 5.16
C GLY A 43 9.34 26.26 4.79
N LEU A 44 10.31 25.36 4.90
CA LEU A 44 11.72 25.62 4.60
C LEU A 44 12.26 24.65 3.54
N LEU A 45 12.96 25.19 2.56
CA LEU A 45 13.77 24.43 1.60
C LEU A 45 15.24 24.55 2.01
N PHE A 46 15.88 23.43 2.32
CA PHE A 46 17.27 23.32 2.73
C PHE A 46 18.14 22.87 1.55
N THR A 47 19.24 23.59 1.34
CA THR A 47 20.34 23.14 0.49
C THR A 47 21.35 22.42 1.37
N LEU A 48 21.66 21.18 1.02
CA LEU A 48 22.61 20.34 1.75
C LEU A 48 23.92 20.28 0.97
N ASP A 49 24.99 19.83 1.62
CA ASP A 49 26.23 19.45 0.93
C ASP A 49 26.04 18.26 -0.02
N LYS A 50 25.00 17.46 0.21
CA LYS A 50 24.60 16.31 -0.60
C LYS A 50 23.08 16.31 -0.77
N GLY A 51 22.62 17.05 -1.78
CA GLY A 51 21.23 17.09 -2.23
C GLY A 51 20.38 18.14 -1.52
N LEU A 52 19.09 17.85 -1.34
CA LEU A 52 18.07 18.79 -0.87
C LEU A 52 17.19 18.16 0.21
N MET A 53 16.67 19.01 1.10
CA MET A 53 15.60 18.63 2.02
C MET A 53 14.54 19.72 2.07
N LYS A 54 13.27 19.32 2.12
CA LYS A 54 12.14 20.23 2.30
C LYS A 54 11.36 19.81 3.53
N VAL A 55 11.10 20.76 4.43
CA VAL A 55 10.21 20.59 5.58
C VAL A 55 9.03 21.52 5.36
N ALA A 56 7.89 20.96 4.98
CA ALA A 56 6.67 21.70 4.70
C ALA A 56 5.66 21.58 5.85
N ILE A 57 5.07 22.71 6.23
CA ILE A 57 4.01 22.83 7.23
C ILE A 57 2.67 22.79 6.48
N CYS A 58 2.13 21.58 6.30
CA CYS A 58 0.84 21.35 5.65
C CYS A 58 -0.31 21.92 6.48
N ARG A 59 -0.22 21.73 7.80
CA ARG A 59 -1.04 22.31 8.87
C ARG A 59 -0.18 22.49 10.11
N ASP A 60 -0.70 23.18 11.12
CA ASP A 60 0.04 23.35 12.38
C ASP A 60 0.42 22.01 13.02
N ASP A 61 -0.28 20.92 12.73
CA ASP A 61 -0.12 19.56 13.26
C ASP A 61 0.23 18.50 12.19
N ILE A 62 0.52 18.91 10.95
CA ILE A 62 0.90 18.02 9.84
C ILE A 62 2.15 18.56 9.15
N ILE A 63 3.23 17.78 9.20
CA ILE A 63 4.54 18.15 8.65
C ILE A 63 4.91 17.16 7.56
N GLU A 64 5.20 17.64 6.35
CA GLU A 64 5.75 16.82 5.27
C GLU A 64 7.27 17.03 5.23
N VAL A 65 8.03 15.94 5.19
CA VAL A 65 9.48 15.97 5.02
C VAL A 65 9.87 15.22 3.77
N LYS A 66 10.54 15.92 2.85
CA LYS A 66 11.16 15.33 1.67
C LYS A 66 12.66 15.44 1.77
N TYR A 67 13.39 14.38 1.43
CA TYR A 67 14.85 14.39 1.35
C TYR A 67 15.31 13.67 0.08
N THR A 68 16.27 14.25 -0.63
CA THR A 68 16.89 13.63 -1.80
C THR A 68 18.40 13.92 -1.85
N ILE A 69 19.17 12.98 -2.43
CA ILE A 69 20.59 13.18 -2.73
C ILE A 69 20.82 13.85 -4.09
N PHE A 70 19.75 14.09 -4.86
CA PHE A 70 19.80 14.72 -6.17
C PHE A 70 19.66 16.25 -6.06
N ASN A 71 19.83 16.94 -7.20
CA ASN A 71 19.74 18.40 -7.28
C ASN A 71 18.28 18.90 -7.32
N ASP A 72 17.32 17.99 -7.40
CA ASP A 72 15.89 18.26 -7.53
C ASP A 72 15.06 17.12 -6.89
N PHE A 73 13.88 17.47 -6.40
CA PHE A 73 12.90 16.48 -5.95
C PHE A 73 12.28 15.76 -7.15
N ALA A 74 11.88 14.51 -6.96
CA ALA A 74 11.17 13.76 -7.98
C ALA A 74 9.84 14.48 -8.30
N ASN A 75 9.59 14.71 -9.59
CA ASN A 75 8.33 15.27 -10.07
C ASN A 75 7.24 14.17 -10.06
N LYS A 76 6.75 13.83 -8.87
CA LYS A 76 5.75 12.79 -8.63
C LYS A 76 4.66 13.36 -7.72
N PRO A 77 3.46 13.67 -8.25
CA PRO A 77 2.31 13.96 -7.42
C PRO A 77 2.01 12.77 -6.50
N SER A 78 1.58 13.05 -5.27
CA SER A 78 1.14 11.99 -4.36
C SER A 78 -0.15 11.35 -4.89
N LEU A 79 -0.21 10.01 -4.92
CA LEU A 79 -1.44 9.26 -5.19
C LEU A 79 -2.35 9.18 -3.95
N ILE A 80 -1.80 9.42 -2.76
CA ILE A 80 -2.52 9.25 -1.49
C ILE A 80 -2.91 10.58 -0.85
N VAL A 81 -2.08 11.62 -0.94
CA VAL A 81 -2.38 12.94 -0.37
C VAL A 81 -3.14 13.78 -1.38
N ASN A 82 -4.45 13.93 -1.15
CA ASN A 82 -5.36 14.71 -2.00
C ASN A 82 -5.83 16.01 -1.33
N ALA A 83 -5.37 16.29 -0.11
CA ALA A 83 -5.68 17.52 0.60
C ALA A 83 -5.14 18.77 -0.11
N LYS A 84 -5.99 19.80 -0.16
CA LYS A 84 -5.56 21.15 -0.53
C LYS A 84 -5.19 21.90 0.74
N TRP A 85 -3.90 22.18 0.90
CA TRP A 85 -3.38 22.81 2.11
C TRP A 85 -3.61 24.32 2.12
N SER A 86 -4.05 24.84 3.26
CA SER A 86 -3.94 26.25 3.62
C SER A 86 -2.79 26.42 4.60
N PHE A 87 -1.65 26.92 4.11
CA PHE A 87 -0.43 26.95 4.90
C PHE A 87 -0.54 27.92 6.09
N PRO A 88 -0.30 27.48 7.33
CA PRO A 88 -0.36 28.34 8.49
C PRO A 88 0.85 29.28 8.56
N SER A 89 0.73 30.31 9.38
CA SER A 89 1.90 31.12 9.76
C SER A 89 2.80 30.34 10.71
N PHE A 90 4.11 30.38 10.47
CA PHE A 90 5.10 29.74 11.34
C PHE A 90 6.29 30.67 11.61
N LYS A 91 6.91 30.49 12.78
CA LYS A 91 8.14 31.19 13.16
C LYS A 91 9.35 30.29 12.84
N VAL A 92 10.48 30.93 12.58
CA VAL A 92 11.76 30.26 12.38
C VAL A 92 12.76 30.88 13.35
N SER A 93 13.48 30.06 14.08
CA SER A 93 14.63 30.46 14.89
C SER A 93 15.81 29.59 14.56
N GLU A 94 17.02 30.16 14.61
CA GLU A 94 18.25 29.46 14.27
C GLU A 94 19.30 29.69 15.35
N ASP A 95 20.02 28.62 15.70
CA ASP A 95 21.24 28.67 16.50
C ASP A 95 22.40 28.05 15.71
N LYS A 96 23.58 27.94 16.33
CA LYS A 96 24.79 27.40 15.66
C LYS A 96 24.57 25.99 15.09
N ASN A 97 23.77 25.17 15.77
CA ASN A 97 23.64 23.75 15.51
C ASN A 97 22.29 23.39 14.88
N ARG A 98 21.26 24.24 14.99
CA ARG A 98 19.88 23.88 14.67
C ARG A 98 19.10 25.01 14.00
N VAL A 99 18.18 24.61 13.13
CA VAL A 99 17.09 25.46 12.62
C VAL A 99 15.78 24.92 13.20
N THR A 100 14.96 25.76 13.81
CA THR A 100 13.69 25.38 14.43
C THR A 100 12.53 26.09 13.77
N ILE A 101 11.56 25.33 13.26
CA ILE A 101 10.26 25.83 12.81
C ILE A 101 9.27 25.67 13.96
N ILE A 102 8.53 26.73 14.30
CA ILE A 102 7.56 26.74 15.39
C ILE A 102 6.17 27.01 14.80
N THR A 103 5.29 26.01 14.89
CA THR A 103 3.86 26.11 14.52
C THR A 103 3.03 26.49 15.75
N ALA A 104 1.70 26.58 15.60
CA ALA A 104 0.81 26.74 16.75
C ALA A 104 0.70 25.48 17.63
N LYS A 105 1.26 24.33 17.24
CA LYS A 105 1.09 23.05 17.93
C LYS A 105 2.39 22.34 18.32
N LEU A 106 3.47 22.50 17.55
CA LEU A 106 4.73 21.81 17.79
C LEU A 106 5.94 22.61 17.29
N LYS A 107 7.12 22.14 17.68
CA LYS A 107 8.41 22.57 17.13
C LYS A 107 8.98 21.46 16.26
N VAL A 108 9.45 21.84 15.07
CA VAL A 108 10.18 20.97 14.15
C VAL A 108 11.62 21.45 14.12
N ILE A 109 12.55 20.60 14.53
CA ILE A 109 13.95 20.96 14.79
C ILE A 109 14.83 20.21 13.81
N ILE A 110 15.61 20.95 13.03
CA ILE A 110 16.52 20.43 12.02
C ILE A 110 17.95 20.55 12.55
N ASN A 111 18.65 19.42 12.65
CA ASN A 111 20.07 19.40 12.98
C ASN A 111 20.91 19.80 11.76
N LYS A 112 21.71 20.86 11.87
CA LYS A 112 22.51 21.39 10.75
C LYS A 112 23.66 20.47 10.34
N ALA A 113 24.18 19.63 11.23
CA ALA A 113 25.27 18.72 10.91
C ALA A 113 24.78 17.44 10.20
N THR A 114 23.55 16.99 10.47
CA THR A 114 23.04 15.69 10.00
C THR A 114 21.79 15.76 9.15
N ASN A 115 21.17 16.94 9.00
CA ASN A 115 19.83 17.14 8.44
C ASN A 115 18.70 16.34 9.13
N ASN A 116 18.94 15.71 10.27
CA ASN A 116 17.90 14.99 11.01
C ASN A 116 16.85 15.96 11.53
N VAL A 117 15.59 15.52 11.45
CA VAL A 117 14.40 16.22 11.91
C VAL A 117 13.94 15.59 13.24
N SER A 118 13.76 16.42 14.26
CA SER A 118 13.13 16.07 15.52
C SER A 118 11.86 16.89 15.74
N TYR A 119 10.94 16.32 16.51
CA TYR A 119 9.64 16.90 16.79
C TYR A 119 9.49 17.04 18.31
N GLU A 120 9.20 18.24 18.77
CA GLU A 120 8.94 18.53 20.19
C GLU A 120 7.57 19.19 20.34
N ASP A 121 6.93 18.99 21.49
CA ASP A 121 5.81 19.84 21.86
C ASP A 121 6.25 21.29 22.13
N LEU A 122 5.30 22.19 22.34
CA LEU A 122 5.63 23.60 22.60
C LEU A 122 6.40 23.80 23.92
N HIS A 123 6.35 22.84 24.85
CA HIS A 123 7.07 22.85 26.12
C HIS A 123 8.49 22.25 26.02
N GLY A 124 8.88 21.71 24.86
CA GLY A 124 10.20 21.14 24.62
C GLY A 124 10.33 19.66 24.96
N LYS A 125 9.22 18.94 25.13
CA LYS A 125 9.25 17.48 25.28
C LYS A 125 9.38 16.84 23.90
N GLU A 126 10.40 16.00 23.71
CA GLU A 126 10.58 15.21 22.49
C GLU A 126 9.40 14.25 22.27
N ILE A 127 8.89 14.24 21.04
CA ILE A 127 7.82 13.37 20.55
C ILE A 127 8.42 12.26 19.69
N ALA A 128 9.28 12.63 18.74
CA ALA A 128 9.99 11.73 17.83
C ALA A 128 11.27 12.40 17.33
N SER A 129 12.29 11.61 16.99
CA SER A 129 13.55 12.11 16.43
C SER A 129 14.10 11.17 15.38
N GLU A 130 14.49 11.71 14.22
CA GLU A 130 15.26 10.97 13.23
C GLU A 130 16.68 10.68 13.72
N ASP A 131 17.19 9.51 13.34
CA ASP A 131 18.57 9.10 13.55
C ASP A 131 19.39 9.18 12.26
N ASN A 132 18.82 8.73 11.13
CA ASN A 132 19.53 8.71 9.85
C ASN A 132 18.57 8.67 8.66
N LYS A 133 19.03 9.19 7.51
CA LYS A 133 18.38 9.07 6.20
C LYS A 133 19.39 8.60 5.16
N SER A 134 18.97 7.73 4.24
CA SER A 134 19.84 7.26 3.17
C SER A 134 19.09 6.99 1.87
N ILE A 135 19.75 7.31 0.76
CA ILE A 135 19.36 6.95 -0.59
C ILE A 135 20.57 6.31 -1.24
N THR A 136 20.48 5.03 -1.57
CA THR A 136 21.63 4.26 -2.07
C THR A 136 21.28 3.52 -3.35
N PRO A 137 22.16 3.49 -4.37
CA PRO A 137 21.94 2.70 -5.57
C PRO A 137 21.61 1.24 -5.24
N ALA A 138 20.66 0.66 -5.95
CA ALA A 138 20.23 -0.72 -5.80
C ALA A 138 19.86 -1.30 -7.17
N THR A 139 19.87 -2.63 -7.28
CA THR A 139 19.32 -3.36 -8.42
C THR A 139 18.31 -4.37 -7.91
N ILE A 140 17.05 -4.19 -8.27
CA ILE A 140 15.92 -5.03 -7.81
C ILE A 140 15.22 -5.59 -9.04
N ALA A 141 15.03 -6.91 -9.10
CA ALA A 141 14.46 -7.60 -10.28
C ALA A 141 15.17 -7.26 -11.61
N GLY A 142 16.47 -6.94 -11.57
CA GLY A 142 17.25 -6.51 -12.74
C GLY A 142 17.08 -5.02 -13.13
N ILE A 143 16.33 -4.24 -12.35
CA ILE A 143 16.08 -2.81 -12.57
C ILE A 143 16.99 -1.99 -11.66
N SER A 144 17.77 -1.08 -12.23
CA SER A 144 18.54 -0.11 -11.45
C SER A 144 17.63 0.94 -10.84
N THR A 145 17.73 1.13 -9.52
CA THR A 145 16.95 2.08 -8.74
C THR A 145 17.76 2.57 -7.54
N TYR A 146 17.12 3.25 -6.59
CA TYR A 146 17.69 3.60 -5.30
C TYR A 146 16.80 3.10 -4.17
N ASN A 147 17.43 2.41 -3.22
CA ASN A 147 16.80 2.08 -1.95
C ASN A 147 16.70 3.34 -1.09
N ILE A 148 15.54 3.57 -0.49
CA ILE A 148 15.26 4.76 0.31
C ILE A 148 15.01 4.32 1.75
N SER A 149 15.68 4.93 2.72
CA SER A 149 15.49 4.62 4.14
C SER A 149 15.46 5.87 5.01
N THR A 150 14.58 5.88 6.02
CA THR A 150 14.60 6.83 7.14
C THR A 150 14.46 6.07 8.45
N GLN A 151 15.38 6.32 9.37
CA GLN A 151 15.47 5.70 10.68
C GLN A 151 15.16 6.73 11.77
N PHE A 152 14.44 6.29 12.79
CA PHE A 152 14.02 7.09 13.94
C PHE A 152 14.46 6.42 15.24
N ASN A 153 14.73 7.24 16.25
CA ASN A 153 14.90 6.76 17.62
C ASN A 153 13.55 6.32 18.20
N SER A 154 13.60 5.32 19.07
CA SER A 154 12.42 4.73 19.68
C SER A 154 12.71 4.25 21.10
N PRO A 155 12.32 5.03 22.11
CA PRO A 155 12.48 4.68 23.52
C PRO A 155 11.85 3.34 23.90
N LYS A 156 12.25 2.79 25.06
CA LYS A 156 11.78 1.49 25.54
C LYS A 156 10.27 1.43 25.82
N ASP A 157 9.67 2.57 26.16
CA ASP A 157 8.25 2.71 26.52
C ASP A 157 7.32 2.97 25.30
N GLU A 158 7.85 2.97 24.09
CA GLU A 158 7.08 3.18 22.87
C GLU A 158 6.49 1.88 22.31
N ALA A 159 5.27 1.97 21.80
CA ALA A 159 4.60 0.90 21.06
C ALA A 159 4.06 1.43 19.73
N PHE A 160 4.01 0.54 18.74
CA PHE A 160 3.70 0.86 17.35
C PHE A 160 2.53 0.03 16.83
N PHE A 161 1.59 0.68 16.14
CA PHE A 161 0.39 0.05 15.55
C PHE A 161 0.14 0.58 14.14
N GLY A 162 -0.83 0.00 13.42
CA GLY A 162 -1.17 0.40 12.05
C GLY A 162 -0.57 -0.57 11.04
N LEU A 163 0.18 -0.04 10.06
CA LEU A 163 0.84 -0.79 8.97
C LEU A 163 -0.07 -1.57 8.01
N GLY A 164 -1.37 -1.65 8.30
CA GLY A 164 -2.36 -2.32 7.46
C GLY A 164 -2.80 -3.68 8.01
N SER A 165 -3.20 -4.58 7.13
CA SER A 165 -3.69 -5.92 7.46
C SER A 165 -2.66 -6.98 7.07
N HIS A 166 -2.15 -7.70 8.06
CA HIS A 166 -1.08 -8.71 7.93
C HIS A 166 -1.49 -10.02 8.62
N PRO A 167 -2.47 -10.76 8.08
CA PRO A 167 -3.07 -11.93 8.71
C PRO A 167 -2.12 -13.14 8.87
N THR A 168 -0.99 -13.17 8.16
CA THR A 168 0.04 -14.21 8.32
C THR A 168 1.12 -13.85 9.34
N ASP A 169 0.99 -12.71 10.01
CA ASP A 169 1.89 -12.31 11.10
C ASP A 169 1.60 -13.11 12.39
N THR A 170 2.56 -13.10 13.29
CA THR A 170 2.62 -13.70 14.64
C THR A 170 1.50 -13.31 15.61
N GLY A 171 0.50 -12.54 15.18
CA GLY A 171 -0.68 -12.16 15.97
C GLY A 171 -0.46 -11.05 17.02
N SER A 172 0.78 -10.55 17.18
CA SER A 172 1.03 -9.36 18.00
C SER A 172 0.60 -8.11 17.24
N ILE A 173 -0.14 -7.22 17.91
CA ILE A 173 -0.54 -5.93 17.35
C ILE A 173 0.55 -4.84 17.49
N ASN A 174 1.52 -5.03 18.41
CA ASN A 174 2.60 -4.07 18.63
C ASN A 174 3.79 -4.40 17.73
N TYR A 175 4.20 -3.45 16.88
CA TYR A 175 5.33 -3.58 15.95
C TYR A 175 6.70 -3.22 16.55
N LYS A 176 6.76 -2.73 17.79
CA LYS A 176 8.05 -2.51 18.48
C LYS A 176 8.82 -3.84 18.58
N GLY A 177 10.07 -3.84 18.11
CA GLY A 177 10.91 -5.04 18.08
C GLY A 177 10.64 -5.99 16.92
N ARG A 178 9.68 -5.69 16.02
CA ARG A 178 9.25 -6.59 14.95
C ARG A 178 9.42 -5.96 13.58
N ASN A 179 9.71 -6.80 12.59
CA ASN A 179 9.79 -6.40 11.20
C ASN A 179 8.49 -6.75 10.49
N GLN A 180 8.11 -5.96 9.50
CA GLN A 180 6.93 -6.18 8.68
C GLN A 180 7.27 -5.93 7.21
N ASP A 181 7.02 -6.94 6.37
CA ASP A 181 7.02 -6.82 4.91
C ASP A 181 5.82 -5.96 4.49
N MET A 182 6.05 -4.94 3.68
CA MET A 182 5.05 -3.98 3.23
C MET A 182 4.93 -4.05 1.70
N ALA A 183 4.51 -5.23 1.23
CA ALA A 183 4.25 -5.52 -0.17
C ALA A 183 2.83 -6.10 -0.31
N ILE A 184 1.97 -5.43 -1.08
CA ILE A 184 0.60 -5.92 -1.36
C ILE A 184 0.69 -7.12 -2.30
N LYS A 185 0.31 -8.27 -1.75
CA LYS A 185 0.24 -9.59 -2.39
C LYS A 185 -0.93 -10.33 -1.74
N TYR A 186 -1.27 -11.52 -2.25
CA TYR A 186 -2.34 -12.34 -1.67
C TYR A 186 -2.26 -12.37 -0.13
N MET A 187 -3.40 -12.13 0.52
CA MET A 187 -3.56 -12.01 1.98
C MET A 187 -2.89 -10.80 2.64
N THR A 188 -2.29 -9.85 1.93
CA THR A 188 -1.56 -8.72 2.53
C THR A 188 -2.13 -7.38 2.09
N GLY A 189 -2.67 -6.61 3.03
CA GLY A 189 -3.14 -5.24 2.81
C GLY A 189 -2.21 -4.23 3.46
N ALA A 190 -1.05 -3.95 2.86
CA ALA A 190 -0.06 -3.02 3.41
C ALA A 190 -0.54 -1.55 3.31
N VAL A 191 -0.58 -0.85 4.44
CA VAL A 191 -0.90 0.59 4.52
C VAL A 191 0.22 1.27 5.31
N PRO A 192 1.07 2.11 4.70
CA PRO A 192 2.28 2.62 5.33
C PRO A 192 2.02 3.77 6.32
N VAL A 193 1.09 3.56 7.26
CA VAL A 193 0.72 4.50 8.32
C VAL A 193 1.01 3.85 9.67
N LEU A 194 1.95 4.42 10.41
CA LEU A 194 2.33 4.06 11.78
C LEU A 194 1.55 4.91 12.78
N LEU A 195 1.14 4.31 13.89
CA LEU A 195 0.64 4.99 15.08
C LEU A 195 1.58 4.70 16.24
N SER A 196 2.06 5.73 16.93
CA SER A 196 2.93 5.60 18.11
C SER A 196 2.23 6.04 19.39
N THR A 197 2.41 5.28 20.47
CA THR A 197 1.96 5.67 21.83
C THR A 197 2.59 6.96 22.36
N ARG A 198 3.63 7.49 21.69
CA ARG A 198 4.18 8.83 21.98
C ARG A 198 3.31 9.98 21.46
N GLY A 199 2.20 9.69 20.78
CA GLY A 199 1.23 10.70 20.35
C GLY A 199 1.48 11.26 18.96
N TYR A 200 2.09 10.47 18.08
CA TYR A 200 2.29 10.84 16.68
C TYR A 200 1.96 9.68 15.73
N GLY A 201 1.62 10.04 14.49
CA GLY A 201 1.60 9.12 13.36
C GLY A 201 2.66 9.46 12.34
N LEU A 202 3.07 8.45 11.58
CA LEU A 202 4.00 8.60 10.46
C LEU A 202 3.41 7.91 9.24
N MET A 203 3.18 8.65 8.15
CA MET A 203 2.78 8.07 6.88
C MET A 203 3.94 8.17 5.89
N TRP A 204 4.37 7.02 5.38
CA TRP A 204 5.46 6.92 4.43
C TRP A 204 4.90 6.95 2.99
N ASP A 205 5.17 8.03 2.25
CA ASP A 205 4.62 8.27 0.91
C ASP A 205 5.53 7.66 -0.18
N ASN A 206 5.60 6.33 -0.18
CA ASN A 206 6.30 5.55 -1.19
C ASN A 206 5.45 4.34 -1.61
N TYR A 207 5.35 4.10 -2.92
CA TYR A 207 4.46 3.10 -3.50
C TYR A 207 5.17 1.80 -3.89
N SER A 208 6.51 1.78 -3.85
CA SER A 208 7.26 0.54 -4.10
C SER A 208 7.06 -0.45 -2.95
N ALA A 209 7.38 -1.72 -3.19
CA ALA A 209 7.42 -2.68 -2.09
C ALA A 209 8.43 -2.20 -1.03
N SER A 210 8.00 -2.24 0.22
CA SER A 210 8.69 -1.60 1.33
C SER A 210 8.80 -2.55 2.52
N ASN A 211 9.54 -2.14 3.54
CA ASN A 211 9.69 -2.86 4.79
C ASN A 211 9.66 -1.88 5.96
N PHE A 212 9.03 -2.28 7.05
CA PHE A 212 9.17 -1.66 8.35
C PHE A 212 10.06 -2.54 9.23
N TYR A 213 11.06 -1.95 9.89
CA TYR A 213 11.93 -2.66 10.83
C TYR A 213 11.81 -2.00 12.20
N GLY A 214 11.12 -2.65 13.14
CA GLY A 214 10.85 -2.12 14.48
C GLY A 214 11.88 -2.49 15.56
N GLY A 215 12.87 -3.33 15.24
CA GLY A 215 13.85 -3.88 16.19
C GLY A 215 15.26 -3.33 16.07
N GLU A 216 15.47 -2.27 15.29
CA GLU A 216 16.80 -1.73 15.01
C GLU A 216 17.49 -1.20 16.26
N GLY A 217 18.83 -1.19 16.25
CA GLY A 217 19.63 -0.65 17.36
C GLY A 217 19.36 -1.35 18.70
N ASN A 218 19.16 -2.67 18.70
CA ASN A 218 18.74 -3.43 19.89
C ASN A 218 17.42 -2.89 20.47
N ASN A 219 16.40 -2.75 19.61
CA ASN A 219 15.08 -2.25 19.95
C ASN A 219 15.06 -0.80 20.49
N THR A 220 16.00 0.04 20.06
CA THR A 220 16.03 1.48 20.38
C THR A 220 15.74 2.37 19.17
N LYS A 221 15.53 1.77 18.00
CA LYS A 221 15.28 2.46 16.74
C LYS A 221 14.26 1.68 15.90
N PHE A 222 13.61 2.37 14.97
CA PHE A 222 12.89 1.74 13.87
C PHE A 222 13.23 2.43 12.55
N LYS A 223 13.01 1.76 11.42
CA LYS A 223 13.18 2.39 10.10
C LYS A 223 12.15 1.90 9.10
N TYR A 224 11.82 2.79 8.16
CA TYR A 224 11.15 2.45 6.91
C TYR A 224 12.18 2.31 5.81
N VAL A 225 11.99 1.31 4.94
CA VAL A 225 12.83 1.09 3.77
C VAL A 225 11.95 0.80 2.57
N SER A 226 12.16 1.52 1.47
CA SER A 226 11.51 1.27 0.19
C SER A 226 12.51 0.76 -0.84
N GLU A 227 12.12 -0.24 -1.62
CA GLU A 227 13.01 -0.86 -2.60
C GLU A 227 13.35 0.07 -3.77
N SER A 228 12.46 1.02 -4.09
CA SER A 228 12.61 1.94 -5.22
C SER A 228 12.17 3.36 -4.87
N GLY A 229 12.86 4.34 -5.45
CA GLY A 229 12.52 5.75 -5.34
C GLY A 229 13.70 6.67 -5.64
N ARG A 230 13.45 7.98 -5.51
CA ARG A 230 14.48 9.02 -5.66
C ARG A 230 14.49 10.04 -4.52
N GLN A 231 13.56 9.90 -3.58
CA GLN A 231 13.46 10.74 -2.39
C GLN A 231 12.81 9.94 -1.25
N ALA A 232 13.20 10.25 -0.03
CA ALA A 232 12.36 9.98 1.14
C ALA A 232 11.25 11.03 1.17
N ASP A 233 10.02 10.58 1.42
CA ASP A 233 8.83 11.43 1.51
C ASP A 233 7.91 10.86 2.58
N TYR A 234 7.67 11.64 3.63
CA TYR A 234 6.80 11.21 4.71
C TYR A 234 6.05 12.37 5.35
N TYR A 235 4.92 12.02 5.94
CA TYR A 235 4.07 12.93 6.69
C TYR A 235 4.09 12.56 8.17
N PHE A 236 4.42 13.51 9.02
CA PHE A 236 4.34 13.43 10.46
C PHE A 236 3.01 14.06 10.93
N PHE A 237 2.23 13.30 11.70
CA PHE A 237 0.96 13.74 12.25
C PHE A 237 1.07 13.89 13.77
N TYR A 238 0.95 15.11 14.28
CA TYR A 238 0.94 15.35 15.73
C TYR A 238 -0.50 15.36 16.28
N GLY A 239 -0.89 14.24 16.88
CA GLY A 239 -2.20 14.13 17.54
C GLY A 239 -2.05 13.26 18.78
N PRO A 240 -1.97 13.82 20.01
CA PRO A 240 -1.54 13.02 21.15
C PRO A 240 -2.41 11.78 21.44
N GLY A 241 -3.64 11.70 20.90
CA GLY A 241 -4.46 10.48 20.87
C GLY A 241 -4.60 9.87 19.46
N PHE A 242 -4.77 8.55 19.39
CA PHE A 242 -4.85 7.80 18.12
C PHE A 242 -5.99 8.27 17.21
N ASP A 243 -7.16 8.62 17.75
CA ASP A 243 -8.26 9.17 16.95
C ASP A 243 -7.89 10.49 16.27
N GLN A 244 -7.08 11.31 16.93
CA GLN A 244 -6.59 12.55 16.33
C GLN A 244 -5.58 12.25 15.23
N ILE A 245 -4.67 11.28 15.42
CA ILE A 245 -3.73 10.84 14.38
C ILE A 245 -4.50 10.35 13.15
N ILE A 246 -5.51 9.49 13.35
CA ILE A 246 -6.36 9.00 12.26
C ILE A 246 -7.12 10.15 11.61
N ASN A 247 -7.65 11.10 12.37
CA ASN A 247 -8.30 12.27 11.78
C ASN A 247 -7.34 13.13 10.93
N LEU A 248 -6.07 13.27 11.34
CA LEU A 248 -5.05 13.99 10.56
C LEU A 248 -4.68 13.23 9.29
N TYR A 249 -4.49 11.91 9.38
CA TYR A 249 -4.33 11.04 8.20
C TYR A 249 -5.50 11.22 7.23
N ARG A 250 -6.74 11.13 7.70
CA ARG A 250 -7.96 11.35 6.87
C ARG A 250 -8.12 12.79 6.39
N THR A 251 -7.52 13.76 7.08
CA THR A 251 -7.47 15.15 6.60
C THR A 251 -6.50 15.28 5.42
N ALA A 252 -5.41 14.51 5.41
CA ALA A 252 -4.44 14.47 4.31
C ALA A 252 -4.91 13.64 3.10
N THR A 253 -5.56 12.49 3.36
CA THR A 253 -5.81 11.47 2.34
C THR A 253 -7.27 11.30 1.93
N GLY A 254 -8.19 11.98 2.61
CA GLY A 254 -9.62 11.93 2.31
C GLY A 254 -10.45 11.35 3.45
N LYS A 255 -11.69 11.82 3.55
CA LYS A 255 -12.65 11.33 4.55
C LYS A 255 -13.14 9.94 4.13
N ALA A 256 -13.35 9.07 5.11
CA ALA A 256 -14.08 7.83 4.87
C ALA A 256 -15.56 8.17 4.64
N PRO A 257 -16.14 7.82 3.48
CA PRO A 257 -17.56 8.06 3.23
C PRO A 257 -18.41 7.16 4.14
N MET A 258 -19.64 7.59 4.41
CA MET A 258 -20.63 6.72 5.03
C MET A 258 -21.14 5.71 4.00
N PHE A 259 -21.17 4.43 4.37
CA PHE A 259 -21.86 3.42 3.59
C PHE A 259 -23.38 3.50 3.79
N GLY A 260 -24.14 2.89 2.88
CA GLY A 260 -25.56 2.64 3.11
C GLY A 260 -25.76 1.83 4.39
N LYS A 261 -26.84 2.08 5.14
CA LYS A 261 -27.08 1.43 6.44
C LYS A 261 -27.01 -0.09 6.38
N TRP A 262 -27.47 -0.68 5.27
CA TRP A 262 -27.43 -2.12 4.99
C TRP A 262 -26.01 -2.72 4.98
N ALA A 263 -24.97 -1.91 4.72
CA ALA A 263 -23.59 -2.38 4.70
C ALA A 263 -23.04 -2.72 6.11
N PHE A 264 -23.77 -2.35 7.17
CA PHE A 264 -23.46 -2.74 8.56
C PHE A 264 -24.29 -3.95 9.03
N GLY A 265 -25.14 -4.50 8.16
CA GLY A 265 -25.93 -5.69 8.41
C GLY A 265 -25.17 -6.99 8.10
N LEU A 266 -25.89 -8.12 8.07
CA LEU A 266 -25.29 -9.42 7.75
C LEU A 266 -25.13 -9.59 6.24
N PHE A 267 -23.93 -10.00 5.82
CA PHE A 267 -23.61 -10.41 4.45
C PHE A 267 -23.55 -11.93 4.38
N GLN A 268 -24.39 -12.53 3.54
CA GLN A 268 -24.32 -13.95 3.19
C GLN A 268 -23.55 -14.12 1.87
N SER A 269 -22.40 -14.77 1.93
CA SER A 269 -21.56 -15.08 0.77
C SER A 269 -21.20 -16.57 0.71
N GLN A 270 -20.81 -17.04 -0.47
CA GLN A 270 -20.30 -18.38 -0.72
C GLN A 270 -19.29 -18.29 -1.87
N ASN A 271 -18.24 -19.11 -1.85
CA ASN A 271 -17.46 -19.45 -3.04
C ASN A 271 -17.91 -20.84 -3.53
N ARG A 272 -18.92 -20.92 -4.38
CA ARG A 272 -19.69 -19.84 -5.03
C ARG A 272 -21.12 -20.28 -5.29
N TYR A 273 -22.05 -19.33 -5.44
CA TYR A 273 -23.37 -19.64 -5.99
C TYR A 273 -23.26 -19.91 -7.49
N MET A 274 -23.94 -20.97 -7.94
CA MET A 274 -23.85 -21.51 -9.29
C MET A 274 -24.97 -21.00 -10.20
N SER A 275 -26.11 -20.58 -9.64
CA SER A 275 -27.29 -20.16 -10.42
C SER A 275 -28.16 -19.12 -9.69
N GLN A 276 -29.05 -18.49 -10.47
CA GLN A 276 -30.10 -17.60 -9.96
C GLN A 276 -31.00 -18.32 -8.94
N ASP A 277 -31.41 -19.55 -9.22
CA ASP A 277 -32.32 -20.31 -8.34
C ASP A 277 -31.66 -20.61 -6.99
N GLU A 278 -30.35 -20.87 -6.96
CA GLU A 278 -29.60 -21.06 -5.72
C GLU A 278 -29.63 -19.80 -4.84
N ILE A 279 -29.39 -18.62 -5.43
CA ILE A 279 -29.48 -17.35 -4.68
C ILE A 279 -30.89 -17.11 -4.14
N LEU A 280 -31.92 -17.33 -4.96
CA LEU A 280 -33.32 -17.17 -4.53
C LEU A 280 -33.69 -18.14 -3.41
N SER A 281 -33.21 -19.38 -3.49
CA SER A 281 -33.38 -20.37 -2.42
C SER A 281 -32.71 -19.94 -1.11
N VAL A 282 -31.50 -19.37 -1.16
CA VAL A 282 -30.82 -18.81 0.03
C VAL A 282 -31.63 -17.64 0.61
N LYS A 283 -32.07 -16.71 -0.24
CA LYS A 283 -32.95 -15.58 0.15
C LYS A 283 -34.22 -16.08 0.86
N ASP A 284 -34.91 -17.05 0.28
CA ASP A 284 -36.11 -17.65 0.87
C ASP A 284 -35.78 -18.39 2.18
N GLY A 285 -34.64 -19.07 2.26
CA GLY A 285 -34.16 -19.72 3.48
C GLY A 285 -34.03 -18.75 4.64
N TYR A 286 -33.36 -17.60 4.43
CA TYR A 286 -33.24 -16.56 5.46
C TYR A 286 -34.61 -16.00 5.89
N ARG A 287 -35.48 -15.70 4.93
CA ARG A 287 -36.80 -15.11 5.21
C ARG A 287 -37.75 -16.10 5.89
N ASN A 288 -37.82 -17.35 5.43
CA ASN A 288 -38.67 -18.39 6.01
C ASN A 288 -38.25 -18.76 7.45
N ASN A 289 -36.95 -18.68 7.74
CA ASN A 289 -36.42 -18.95 9.09
C ASN A 289 -36.36 -17.70 9.98
N HIS A 290 -36.84 -16.55 9.51
CA HIS A 290 -36.81 -15.27 10.25
C HIS A 290 -35.41 -14.86 10.71
N ILE A 291 -34.39 -15.17 9.89
CA ILE A 291 -33.00 -14.78 10.15
C ILE A 291 -32.72 -13.47 9.41
N PRO A 292 -32.23 -12.40 10.08
CA PRO A 292 -31.86 -11.16 9.43
C PRO A 292 -30.70 -11.36 8.45
N VAL A 293 -30.82 -10.79 7.25
CA VAL A 293 -29.76 -10.66 6.25
C VAL A 293 -30.04 -9.42 5.41
N ASP A 294 -28.99 -8.65 5.15
CA ASP A 294 -29.05 -7.39 4.42
C ASP A 294 -28.43 -7.52 3.02
N VAL A 295 -27.45 -8.41 2.84
CA VAL A 295 -26.75 -8.57 1.56
C VAL A 295 -26.56 -10.05 1.21
N ILE A 296 -26.84 -10.42 -0.04
CA ILE A 296 -26.39 -11.69 -0.63
C ILE A 296 -25.35 -11.42 -1.72
N VAL A 297 -24.27 -12.18 -1.69
CA VAL A 297 -23.09 -11.95 -2.55
C VAL A 297 -22.99 -13.01 -3.64
N GLN A 298 -22.99 -12.60 -4.90
CA GLN A 298 -22.59 -13.41 -6.04
C GLN A 298 -21.07 -13.34 -6.22
N ASP A 299 -20.39 -14.45 -5.93
CA ASP A 299 -18.95 -14.62 -6.16
C ASP A 299 -18.63 -14.88 -7.65
N TRP A 300 -17.35 -15.10 -8.00
CA TRP A 300 -16.81 -15.30 -9.34
C TRP A 300 -17.47 -16.42 -10.16
N TYR A 301 -17.06 -16.57 -11.42
CA TYR A 301 -17.52 -17.61 -12.36
C TYR A 301 -19.00 -17.54 -12.74
N TYR A 302 -19.67 -16.40 -12.64
CA TYR A 302 -21.04 -16.24 -13.16
C TYR A 302 -21.07 -16.02 -14.68
N TRP A 303 -19.93 -15.72 -15.31
CA TRP A 303 -19.88 -15.18 -16.67
C TRP A 303 -19.97 -16.23 -17.79
N ASP A 304 -20.41 -15.78 -18.96
CA ASP A 304 -20.33 -16.46 -20.26
C ASP A 304 -20.46 -15.40 -21.38
N PRO A 305 -19.60 -15.39 -22.42
CA PRO A 305 -18.58 -16.37 -22.77
C PRO A 305 -17.35 -16.38 -21.85
N PHE A 306 -16.64 -17.52 -21.84
CA PHE A 306 -15.26 -17.63 -21.37
C PHE A 306 -14.27 -17.10 -22.42
N PRO A 307 -13.06 -16.65 -22.01
CA PRO A 307 -12.54 -16.50 -20.64
C PRO A 307 -13.15 -15.31 -19.88
N ILE A 308 -12.64 -15.00 -18.67
CA ILE A 308 -13.12 -13.90 -17.82
C ILE A 308 -13.06 -12.52 -18.53
N GLY A 309 -13.88 -11.58 -18.07
CA GLY A 309 -13.79 -10.16 -18.45
C GLY A 309 -14.94 -9.64 -19.32
N SER A 310 -15.92 -10.48 -19.67
CA SER A 310 -17.10 -10.07 -20.43
C SER A 310 -18.17 -9.36 -19.60
N HIS A 311 -18.17 -9.57 -18.27
CA HIS A 311 -19.20 -9.09 -17.34
C HIS A 311 -20.64 -9.48 -17.72
N ILE A 312 -20.82 -10.53 -18.53
CA ILE A 312 -22.14 -11.03 -18.94
C ILE A 312 -22.47 -12.26 -18.10
N MET A 313 -23.53 -12.20 -17.29
CA MET A 313 -24.01 -13.37 -16.55
C MET A 313 -24.51 -14.46 -17.50
N ASN A 314 -24.10 -15.70 -17.26
CA ASN A 314 -24.43 -16.85 -18.11
C ASN A 314 -25.95 -17.08 -18.15
N PRO A 315 -26.61 -16.98 -19.32
CA PRO A 315 -28.07 -17.02 -19.42
C PRO A 315 -28.66 -18.39 -19.08
N SER A 316 -27.90 -19.49 -19.16
CA SER A 316 -28.37 -20.81 -18.75
C SER A 316 -28.45 -20.98 -17.23
N ARG A 317 -27.60 -20.25 -16.48
CA ARG A 317 -27.53 -20.29 -15.01
C ARG A 317 -28.25 -19.12 -14.35
N TYR A 318 -28.32 -18.00 -15.06
CA TYR A 318 -28.94 -16.75 -14.65
C TYR A 318 -29.89 -16.27 -15.76
N PRO A 319 -31.03 -16.94 -15.96
CA PRO A 319 -31.93 -16.65 -17.07
C PRO A 319 -32.62 -15.28 -16.98
N SER A 320 -32.72 -14.69 -15.78
CA SER A 320 -33.26 -13.34 -15.60
C SER A 320 -32.60 -12.63 -14.42
N PRO A 321 -31.36 -12.12 -14.59
CA PRO A 321 -30.64 -11.46 -13.51
C PRO A 321 -31.37 -10.24 -12.97
N LYS A 322 -32.12 -9.52 -13.81
CA LYS A 322 -32.97 -8.41 -13.35
C LYS A 322 -34.04 -8.88 -12.38
N ASN A 323 -34.72 -10.00 -12.68
CA ASN A 323 -35.73 -10.56 -11.78
C ASN A 323 -35.09 -11.11 -10.49
N LEU A 324 -33.89 -11.68 -10.58
CA LEU A 324 -33.12 -12.08 -9.40
C LEU A 324 -32.97 -10.90 -8.41
N LEU A 325 -32.49 -9.76 -8.90
CA LEU A 325 -32.30 -8.57 -8.06
C LEU A 325 -33.66 -8.01 -7.58
N ASP A 326 -34.68 -7.99 -8.43
CA ASP A 326 -36.03 -7.55 -8.03
C ASP A 326 -36.59 -8.38 -6.88
N GLU A 327 -36.37 -9.71 -6.89
CA GLU A 327 -36.79 -10.59 -5.79
C GLU A 327 -35.98 -10.39 -4.51
N LEU A 328 -34.68 -10.09 -4.61
CA LEU A 328 -33.88 -9.69 -3.45
C LEU A 328 -34.40 -8.37 -2.86
N HIS A 329 -34.61 -7.35 -3.70
CA HIS A 329 -35.08 -6.04 -3.26
C HIS A 329 -36.49 -6.09 -2.66
N LYS A 330 -37.42 -6.86 -3.23
CA LYS A 330 -38.75 -7.11 -2.63
C LYS A 330 -38.66 -7.72 -1.23
N ALA A 331 -37.63 -8.54 -1.00
CA ALA A 331 -37.33 -9.11 0.31
C ALA A 331 -36.54 -8.16 1.23
N ASN A 332 -36.27 -6.92 0.83
CA ASN A 332 -35.38 -5.97 1.50
C ASN A 332 -33.95 -6.52 1.69
N ILE A 333 -33.39 -7.11 0.63
CA ILE A 333 -32.02 -7.63 0.57
C ILE A 333 -31.31 -6.96 -0.61
N HIS A 334 -30.09 -6.49 -0.39
CA HIS A 334 -29.21 -5.95 -1.43
C HIS A 334 -28.39 -7.07 -2.08
N GLY A 335 -28.06 -6.90 -3.36
CA GLY A 335 -27.15 -7.77 -4.09
C GLY A 335 -25.74 -7.18 -4.19
N MET A 336 -24.72 -7.95 -3.84
CA MET A 336 -23.32 -7.64 -4.18
C MET A 336 -22.79 -8.63 -5.22
N ILE A 337 -22.00 -8.17 -6.19
CA ILE A 337 -21.42 -9.03 -7.23
C ILE A 337 -19.91 -8.85 -7.36
N SER A 338 -19.20 -9.96 -7.56
CA SER A 338 -17.76 -9.98 -7.84
C SER A 338 -17.43 -9.33 -9.19
N ILE A 339 -16.48 -8.39 -9.19
CA ILE A 339 -15.89 -7.80 -10.39
C ILE A 339 -14.36 -7.83 -10.24
N TRP A 340 -13.69 -8.43 -11.21
CA TRP A 340 -12.23 -8.58 -11.19
C TRP A 340 -11.61 -7.59 -12.18
N PRO A 341 -10.39 -7.10 -11.94
CA PRO A 341 -9.65 -6.28 -12.88
C PRO A 341 -8.93 -7.12 -13.97
N VAL A 342 -9.44 -8.32 -14.28
CA VAL A 342 -8.79 -9.33 -15.13
C VAL A 342 -9.61 -9.58 -16.40
N PHE A 343 -8.93 -9.61 -17.54
CA PHE A 343 -9.52 -9.79 -18.86
C PHE A 343 -8.80 -10.89 -19.64
N GLY A 344 -9.55 -11.90 -20.07
CA GLY A 344 -9.04 -12.97 -20.89
C GLY A 344 -9.07 -12.63 -22.38
N LYS A 345 -8.03 -13.09 -23.10
CA LYS A 345 -7.88 -12.88 -24.53
C LYS A 345 -9.02 -13.53 -25.32
N GLY A 346 -9.57 -12.79 -26.29
CA GLY A 346 -10.71 -13.24 -27.11
C GLY A 346 -12.06 -12.70 -26.65
N THR A 347 -12.10 -11.97 -25.53
CA THR A 347 -13.27 -11.16 -25.16
C THR A 347 -13.22 -9.80 -25.86
N LYS A 348 -14.40 -9.25 -26.18
CA LYS A 348 -14.52 -7.91 -26.76
C LYS A 348 -13.88 -6.83 -25.88
N ASP A 349 -14.01 -6.98 -24.57
CA ASP A 349 -13.54 -6.00 -23.60
C ASP A 349 -12.01 -6.02 -23.49
N PHE A 350 -11.39 -7.21 -23.53
CA PHE A 350 -9.95 -7.36 -23.69
C PHE A 350 -9.45 -6.64 -24.95
N ASP A 351 -10.08 -6.87 -26.11
CA ASP A 351 -9.65 -6.25 -27.37
C ASP A 351 -9.79 -4.72 -27.34
N THR A 352 -10.81 -4.22 -26.64
CA THR A 352 -11.04 -2.77 -26.47
C THR A 352 -9.97 -2.15 -25.60
N LEU A 353 -9.67 -2.74 -24.43
CA LEU A 353 -8.59 -2.31 -23.54
C LEU A 353 -7.24 -2.39 -24.24
N LYS A 354 -6.97 -3.49 -24.96
CA LYS A 354 -5.73 -3.67 -25.74
C LYS A 354 -5.56 -2.58 -26.79
N LYS A 355 -6.62 -2.25 -27.55
CA LYS A 355 -6.56 -1.24 -28.62
C LYS A 355 -6.20 0.15 -28.07
N MET A 356 -6.59 0.47 -26.84
CA MET A 356 -6.25 1.75 -26.20
C MET A 356 -4.94 1.71 -25.39
N GLY A 357 -4.24 0.57 -25.33
CA GLY A 357 -3.06 0.38 -24.49
C GLY A 357 -3.36 0.35 -22.99
N GLY A 358 -4.57 -0.09 -22.60
CA GLY A 358 -5.05 -0.16 -21.22
C GLY A 358 -4.84 -1.51 -20.55
N LEU A 359 -3.89 -2.32 -21.00
CA LEU A 359 -3.54 -3.62 -20.43
C LEU A 359 -2.10 -3.61 -19.92
N THR A 360 -1.86 -4.29 -18.80
CA THR A 360 -0.52 -4.50 -18.24
C THR A 360 0.12 -5.77 -18.80
N SER A 361 1.38 -6.04 -18.45
CA SER A 361 2.00 -7.36 -18.64
C SER A 361 1.75 -8.32 -17.49
N ILE A 362 0.99 -7.91 -16.47
CA ILE A 362 0.70 -8.73 -15.29
C ILE A 362 -0.41 -9.70 -15.66
N THR A 363 -0.19 -10.98 -15.37
CA THR A 363 -1.14 -12.05 -15.68
C THR A 363 -1.60 -12.77 -14.43
N TRP A 364 -2.82 -13.29 -14.51
CA TRP A 364 -3.40 -14.25 -13.59
C TRP A 364 -3.41 -15.63 -14.26
N ASP A 365 -2.98 -16.66 -13.53
CA ASP A 365 -3.04 -18.06 -13.98
C ASP A 365 -4.48 -18.58 -13.78
N ASN A 366 -5.28 -18.51 -14.84
CA ASN A 366 -6.67 -18.93 -14.78
C ASN A 366 -6.76 -20.46 -14.84
N VAL A 367 -6.96 -21.06 -13.68
CA VAL A 367 -7.09 -22.51 -13.53
C VAL A 367 -8.33 -23.10 -14.22
N VAL A 368 -9.33 -22.29 -14.57
CA VAL A 368 -10.55 -22.79 -15.21
C VAL A 368 -10.45 -22.81 -16.72
N SER A 369 -10.00 -21.72 -17.35
CA SER A 369 -9.80 -21.69 -18.81
C SER A 369 -8.43 -22.20 -19.24
N HIS A 370 -7.53 -22.47 -18.29
CA HIS A 370 -6.12 -22.82 -18.55
C HIS A 370 -5.43 -21.76 -19.42
N THR A 371 -5.72 -20.48 -19.13
CA THR A 371 -5.16 -19.30 -19.83
C THR A 371 -4.45 -18.38 -18.85
N PHE A 372 -3.52 -17.59 -19.37
CA PHE A 372 -2.97 -16.44 -18.64
C PHE A 372 -3.79 -15.20 -19.00
N ASP A 373 -4.72 -14.83 -18.13
CA ASP A 373 -5.59 -13.67 -18.32
C ASP A 373 -4.92 -12.42 -17.78
N THR A 374 -5.22 -11.25 -18.35
CA THR A 374 -4.41 -10.04 -18.18
C THR A 374 -5.09 -9.02 -17.27
N TYR A 375 -4.33 -8.45 -16.34
CA TYR A 375 -4.80 -7.30 -15.57
C TYR A 375 -4.85 -6.04 -16.44
N TYR A 376 -5.95 -5.30 -16.38
CA TYR A 376 -6.01 -3.99 -17.02
C TYR A 376 -5.12 -2.98 -16.27
N ASP A 377 -4.73 -1.91 -16.94
CA ASP A 377 -3.90 -0.87 -16.33
C ASP A 377 -4.73 0.09 -15.48
N ALA A 378 -4.88 -0.22 -14.19
CA ALA A 378 -5.62 0.61 -13.24
C ALA A 378 -5.00 2.01 -13.09
N HIS A 379 -3.72 2.20 -13.37
CA HIS A 379 -3.06 3.51 -13.28
C HIS A 379 -3.33 4.40 -14.49
N ASN A 380 -3.97 3.89 -15.55
CA ASN A 380 -4.43 4.68 -16.69
C ASN A 380 -5.85 5.21 -16.43
N PRO A 381 -6.06 6.53 -16.27
CA PRO A 381 -7.38 7.08 -15.95
C PRO A 381 -8.45 6.71 -16.99
N LYS A 382 -8.09 6.65 -18.27
CA LYS A 382 -9.03 6.27 -19.34
C LYS A 382 -9.37 4.78 -19.32
N ALA A 383 -8.42 3.93 -18.91
CA ALA A 383 -8.69 2.51 -18.77
C ALA A 383 -9.60 2.23 -17.56
N ARG A 384 -9.49 3.02 -16.49
CA ARG A 384 -10.43 2.98 -15.36
C ARG A 384 -11.85 3.39 -15.76
N GLU A 385 -11.99 4.50 -16.47
CA GLU A 385 -13.29 4.94 -16.99
C GLU A 385 -13.92 3.84 -17.86
N LEU A 386 -13.13 3.26 -18.77
CA LEU A 386 -13.59 2.18 -19.64
C LEU A 386 -13.96 0.90 -18.87
N TYR A 387 -13.14 0.50 -17.90
CA TYR A 387 -13.43 -0.63 -17.02
C TYR A 387 -14.78 -0.43 -16.32
N TRP A 388 -14.99 0.75 -15.73
CA TRP A 388 -16.23 1.05 -15.03
C TRP A 388 -17.41 1.06 -15.98
N ASP A 389 -17.29 1.66 -17.17
CA ASP A 389 -18.35 1.62 -18.18
C ASP A 389 -18.74 0.17 -18.54
N MET A 390 -17.75 -0.71 -18.74
CA MET A 390 -17.98 -2.14 -19.05
C MET A 390 -18.74 -2.86 -17.92
N ALA A 391 -18.26 -2.76 -16.69
CA ALA A 391 -18.87 -3.41 -15.53
C ALA A 391 -20.23 -2.79 -15.19
N ARG A 392 -20.32 -1.45 -15.18
CA ARG A 392 -21.54 -0.70 -14.88
C ARG A 392 -22.65 -1.03 -15.87
N ASP A 393 -22.37 -0.96 -17.16
CA ASP A 393 -23.40 -1.12 -18.18
C ASP A 393 -23.79 -2.58 -18.40
N SER A 394 -22.90 -3.53 -18.09
CA SER A 394 -23.20 -4.97 -18.22
C SER A 394 -23.89 -5.57 -16.99
N LEU A 395 -23.58 -5.07 -15.79
CA LEU A 395 -24.10 -5.61 -14.52
C LEU A 395 -24.94 -4.58 -13.77
N VAL A 396 -24.32 -3.49 -13.34
CA VAL A 396 -24.88 -2.55 -12.36
C VAL A 396 -26.16 -1.89 -12.85
N LYS A 397 -26.05 -1.08 -13.89
CA LYS A 397 -27.16 -0.33 -14.48
C LYS A 397 -28.15 -1.28 -15.16
N ARG A 398 -27.66 -2.41 -15.66
CA ARG A 398 -28.48 -3.37 -16.41
C ARG A 398 -29.44 -4.15 -15.52
N TYR A 399 -28.97 -4.58 -14.36
CA TYR A 399 -29.70 -5.50 -13.49
C TYR A 399 -30.05 -4.92 -12.12
N GLY A 400 -29.40 -3.83 -11.69
CA GLY A 400 -29.66 -3.18 -10.41
C GLY A 400 -28.88 -3.76 -9.24
N TRP A 401 -27.64 -4.23 -9.46
CA TRP A 401 -26.74 -4.60 -8.36
C TRP A 401 -26.43 -3.39 -7.46
N ASP A 402 -26.31 -3.60 -6.16
CA ASP A 402 -26.15 -2.54 -5.16
C ASP A 402 -24.70 -2.30 -4.73
N ALA A 403 -23.85 -3.33 -4.85
CA ALA A 403 -22.47 -3.32 -4.39
C ALA A 403 -21.54 -4.15 -5.28
N TRP A 404 -20.25 -3.83 -5.25
CA TRP A 404 -19.22 -4.46 -6.07
C TRP A 404 -18.15 -5.07 -5.17
N TRP A 405 -17.96 -6.38 -5.27
CA TRP A 405 -16.84 -7.05 -4.63
C TRP A 405 -15.65 -7.05 -5.59
N VAL A 406 -14.74 -6.13 -5.32
CA VAL A 406 -13.53 -5.90 -6.11
C VAL A 406 -12.43 -6.86 -5.65
N ASP A 407 -12.40 -8.05 -6.24
CA ASP A 407 -11.42 -9.09 -5.90
C ASP A 407 -10.21 -9.06 -6.86
N GLN A 408 -9.11 -9.75 -6.51
CA GLN A 408 -7.85 -9.78 -7.27
C GLN A 408 -7.20 -8.40 -7.48
N CYS A 409 -7.47 -7.42 -6.60
CA CYS A 409 -6.98 -6.06 -6.79
C CYS A 409 -5.58 -5.80 -6.23
N GLU A 410 -4.79 -6.84 -5.92
CA GLU A 410 -3.42 -6.67 -5.46
C GLU A 410 -2.54 -5.99 -6.52
N PRO A 411 -2.40 -6.45 -7.78
CA PRO A 411 -2.94 -7.65 -8.46
C PRO A 411 -2.21 -8.96 -8.11
N ASP A 412 -2.96 -10.06 -7.99
CA ASP A 412 -2.43 -11.37 -7.61
C ASP A 412 -1.92 -12.14 -8.84
N ASN A 413 -0.60 -12.10 -9.01
CA ASN A 413 0.13 -12.87 -10.01
C ASN A 413 1.00 -13.97 -9.37
N GLY A 414 0.60 -14.45 -8.19
CA GLY A 414 1.27 -15.52 -7.47
C GLY A 414 2.73 -15.21 -7.16
N LEU A 415 3.64 -16.09 -7.60
CA LEU A 415 5.07 -15.96 -7.34
C LEU A 415 5.80 -14.99 -8.28
N LEU A 416 5.12 -14.42 -9.27
CA LEU A 416 5.72 -13.59 -10.33
C LEU A 416 5.91 -12.12 -9.90
N LEU A 417 6.29 -11.87 -8.64
CA LEU A 417 6.41 -10.51 -8.10
C LEU A 417 7.47 -9.67 -8.84
N ASP A 418 8.53 -10.30 -9.35
CA ASP A 418 9.55 -9.62 -10.16
C ASP A 418 9.01 -9.19 -11.53
N GLU A 419 8.12 -9.97 -12.15
CA GLU A 419 7.47 -9.56 -13.39
C GLU A 419 6.50 -8.41 -13.15
N ARG A 420 5.84 -8.37 -11.98
CA ARG A 420 5.05 -7.20 -11.55
C ARG A 420 5.91 -5.95 -11.36
N ARG A 421 7.13 -6.08 -10.84
CA ARG A 421 8.08 -4.94 -10.77
C ARG A 421 8.51 -4.44 -12.15
N LYS A 422 8.69 -5.37 -13.10
CA LYS A 422 9.11 -5.06 -14.48
C LYS A 422 7.97 -4.51 -15.35
N ALA A 423 6.73 -4.75 -14.96
CA ALA A 423 5.55 -4.28 -15.68
C ALA A 423 5.56 -2.75 -15.90
N ASP A 424 4.90 -2.33 -16.97
CA ASP A 424 4.64 -0.92 -17.25
C ASP A 424 3.20 -0.57 -16.88
N PHE A 425 3.06 0.51 -16.13
CA PHE A 425 1.80 1.21 -15.89
C PHE A 425 1.83 2.55 -16.62
N TRP A 426 0.67 3.14 -16.90
CA TRP A 426 0.58 4.46 -17.52
C TRP A 426 1.31 5.56 -16.74
N THR A 427 1.37 5.44 -15.41
CA THR A 427 2.09 6.37 -14.51
C THR A 427 3.59 6.09 -14.38
N GLY A 428 4.09 4.94 -14.82
CA GLY A 428 5.51 4.56 -14.71
C GLY A 428 5.74 3.06 -14.50
N LYS A 429 6.93 2.68 -14.04
CA LYS A 429 7.31 1.28 -13.85
C LYS A 429 6.65 0.66 -12.62
N GLY A 430 6.32 -0.63 -12.71
CA GLY A 430 5.66 -1.37 -11.65
C GLY A 430 6.41 -1.37 -10.33
N ILE A 431 7.75 -1.36 -10.37
CA ILE A 431 8.59 -1.24 -9.17
C ILE A 431 8.33 0.05 -8.37
N ASP A 432 7.95 1.15 -9.03
CA ASP A 432 7.71 2.45 -8.38
C ASP A 432 6.26 2.64 -7.90
N TYR A 433 5.37 1.70 -8.23
CA TYR A 433 3.92 1.73 -8.00
C TYR A 433 3.37 0.38 -7.53
N PHE A 434 4.24 -0.47 -6.96
CA PHE A 434 3.91 -1.85 -6.60
C PHE A 434 2.65 -1.91 -5.72
N ASN A 435 2.55 -1.09 -4.68
CA ASN A 435 1.48 -1.11 -3.68
C ASN A 435 0.24 -0.26 -4.01
N THR A 436 0.07 0.27 -5.23
CA THR A 436 -1.02 1.24 -5.51
C THR A 436 -2.13 0.76 -6.43
N TYR A 437 -2.06 -0.48 -6.92
CA TYR A 437 -3.06 -0.96 -7.87
C TYR A 437 -4.48 -0.97 -7.29
N SER A 438 -4.68 -1.45 -6.06
CA SER A 438 -6.00 -1.46 -5.40
C SER A 438 -6.59 -0.06 -5.20
N LEU A 439 -5.74 0.92 -4.85
CA LEU A 439 -6.13 2.33 -4.71
C LEU A 439 -6.60 2.91 -6.04
N GLU A 440 -5.80 2.73 -7.09
CA GLU A 440 -6.13 3.24 -8.42
C GLU A 440 -7.38 2.55 -8.97
N HIS A 441 -7.49 1.23 -8.81
CA HIS A 441 -8.66 0.48 -9.24
C HIS A 441 -9.93 0.97 -8.55
N SER A 442 -9.90 1.11 -7.21
CA SER A 442 -11.02 1.63 -6.42
C SER A 442 -11.38 3.09 -6.74
N THR A 443 -10.42 3.89 -7.20
CA THR A 443 -10.67 5.28 -7.63
C THR A 443 -11.49 5.33 -8.92
N GLY A 444 -11.45 4.27 -9.74
CA GLY A 444 -12.18 4.18 -11.00
C GLY A 444 -13.64 3.73 -10.87
N ILE A 445 -14.05 3.25 -9.70
CA ILE A 445 -15.35 2.65 -9.41
C ILE A 445 -16.13 3.60 -8.51
#